data_AF-A0A7V8IZL3-F1
#
_entry.id   AF-A0A7V8IZL3-F1
#
_cell.length_a   1.000
_cell.length_b   1.000
_cell.length_c   1.000
_cell.angle_alpha   90.00
_cell.angle_beta   90.00
_cell.angle_gamma   90.00
#
_symmetry.space_group_name_H-M   'P 1'
#
loop_
_entity.id
_entity.type
_entity.pdbx_description
1 polymer ?
#
loop_
_entity_poly.entity_id
_entity_poly.type
_entity_poly.pdbx_seq_one_letter_code
_entity_poly.pdbx_strand_id
1 'polypeptide(L)' 'MKYLKMSQFVPMKGEAWMYYECEDDLTVNRVVTHLPMTGETTLTPDPVIKVLFRPEMMLPSTQADFEKHWKIGEAKGG' A
#
# COMPACT_ATOMS: atom_id res chain seq x y z
N MET A 1 2.69 -2.14 -15.23
CA MET A 1 2.27 -1.68 -13.88
C MET A 1 1.28 -2.66 -13.29
N LYS A 2 1.61 -3.22 -12.14
CA LYS A 2 0.77 -4.11 -11.33
C LYS A 2 0.40 -3.42 -10.02
N TYR A 3 -0.84 -3.62 -9.60
CA TYR A 3 -1.33 -3.11 -8.32
C TYR A 3 -1.72 -4.29 -7.45
N LEU A 4 -1.14 -4.33 -6.25
CA LEU A 4 -1.32 -5.43 -5.32
C LEU A 4 -1.62 -4.89 -3.94
N LYS A 5 -2.30 -5.68 -3.12
CA LYS A 5 -2.57 -5.31 -1.73
C LYS A 5 -2.52 -6.53 -0.82
N MET A 6 -2.29 -6.27 0.45
CA MET A 6 -2.45 -7.27 1.50
C MET A 6 -2.91 -6.59 2.77
N SER A 7 -3.55 -7.36 3.65
CA SER A 7 -3.80 -6.91 5.01
C SER A 7 -2.86 -7.58 5.99
N GLN A 8 -2.53 -6.85 7.05
CA GLN A 8 -1.81 -7.38 8.20
C GLN A 8 -2.44 -6.83 9.48
N PHE A 9 -2.51 -7.66 10.51
CA PHE A 9 -2.94 -7.20 11.83
C PHE A 9 -1.77 -6.52 12.54
N VAL A 10 -1.95 -5.26 12.92
CA VAL A 10 -1.00 -4.48 13.72
C VAL A 10 -1.53 -4.43 15.15
N PRO A 11 -0.82 -5.00 16.14
CA PRO A 11 -1.22 -4.92 17.54
C PRO A 11 -1.52 -3.47 17.95
N MET A 12 -2.62 -3.28 18.69
CA MET A 12 -3.13 -1.97 19.15
C MET A 12 -3.68 -1.04 18.05
N LYS A 13 -3.33 -1.22 16.77
CA LYS A 13 -3.85 -0.39 15.66
C LYS A 13 -4.89 -1.07 14.77
N GLY A 14 -5.06 -2.39 14.90
CA GLY A 14 -6.04 -3.18 14.16
C GLY A 14 -5.53 -3.65 12.80
N GLU A 15 -6.46 -3.90 11.87
CA GLU A 15 -6.10 -4.29 10.50
C GLU A 15 -5.50 -3.10 9.75
N ALA A 16 -4.31 -3.30 9.16
CA ALA A 16 -3.66 -2.37 8.26
C ALA A 16 -3.69 -2.93 6.84
N TRP A 17 -4.14 -2.11 5.90
CA TRP A 17 -4.13 -2.41 4.47
C TRP A 17 -2.91 -1.78 3.82
N MET A 18 -2.10 -2.60 3.17
CA MET A 18 -0.93 -2.16 2.43
C MET A 18 -1.21 -2.32 0.94
N TYR A 19 -1.01 -1.25 0.17
CA TYR A 19 -1.19 -1.19 -1.27
C TYR A 19 0.14 -0.90 -1.94
N TYR A 20 0.42 -1.59 -3.03
CA TYR A 20 1.69 -1.54 -3.73
C TYR A 20 1.43 -1.21 -5.19
N GLU A 21 2.16 -0.25 -5.71
CA GLU A 21 2.36 -0.06 -7.14
C GLU A 21 3.70 -0.68 -7.50
N CYS A 22 3.67 -1.65 -8.41
CA CYS A 22 4.85 -2.35 -8.88
C CYS A 22 4.96 -2.28 -10.41
N GLU A 23 6.18 -2.43 -10.90
CA GLU A 23 6.43 -2.81 -12.29
C GLU A 23 5.99 -4.26 -12.56
N ASP A 24 6.02 -4.67 -13.83
CA ASP A 24 5.58 -6.01 -14.24
C ASP A 24 6.48 -7.13 -13.67
N ASP A 25 7.74 -6.81 -13.35
CA ASP A 25 8.72 -7.69 -12.71
C ASP A 25 8.64 -7.68 -11.17
N LEU A 26 7.62 -7.03 -10.59
CA LEU A 26 7.41 -6.85 -9.15
C LEU A 26 8.41 -5.91 -8.44
N THR A 27 9.15 -5.10 -9.20
CA THR A 27 9.87 -3.95 -8.64
C THR A 27 8.87 -2.98 -8.02
N VAL A 28 9.04 -2.61 -6.75
CA VAL A 28 8.09 -1.76 -6.02
C VAL A 28 8.46 -0.30 -6.20
N ASN A 29 7.54 0.50 -6.74
CA ASN A 29 7.71 1.92 -6.95
C ASN A 29 7.15 2.72 -5.77
N ARG A 30 5.91 2.44 -5.37
CA ARG A 30 5.19 3.19 -4.32
C ARG A 30 4.41 2.26 -3.41
N VAL A 31 4.32 2.62 -2.13
CA VAL A 31 3.51 1.91 -1.13
C VAL A 31 2.61 2.87 -0.39
N VAL A 32 1.37 2.45 -0.14
CA VAL A 32 0.43 3.09 0.78
C VAL A 32 0.09 2.14 1.90
N THR A 33 0.21 2.60 3.14
CA THR A 33 -0.33 1.88 4.30
C THR A 33 -1.52 2.66 4.84
N HIS A 34 -2.70 2.06 4.85
CA HIS A 34 -3.93 2.64 5.36
C HIS A 34 -4.42 1.83 6.56
N LEU A 35 -4.68 2.51 7.68
CA LEU A 35 -5.25 1.93 8.89
C LEU A 35 -6.69 2.42 9.05
N PRO A 36 -7.71 1.62 8.69
CA PRO A 36 -9.11 2.07 8.71
C PRO A 36 -9.59 2.49 10.10
N MET A 37 -9.10 1.83 11.16
CA MET A 37 -9.54 2.11 12.53
C MET A 37 -9.15 3.52 13.01
N THR A 38 -7.96 4.00 12.64
CA THR A 38 -7.47 5.34 13.01
C THR A 38 -7.66 6.36 11.89
N GLY A 39 -8.00 5.91 10.69
CA GLY A 39 -7.99 6.72 9.47
C GLY A 39 -6.59 7.20 9.07
N GLU A 40 -5.52 6.66 9.68
CA GLU A 40 -4.13 7.01 9.38
C GLU A 40 -3.75 6.43 8.02
N THR A 41 -3.12 7.25 7.17
CA THR A 41 -2.59 6.83 5.88
C THR A 41 -1.16 7.31 5.77
N THR A 42 -0.23 6.38 5.56
CA THR A 42 1.19 6.65 5.33
C THR A 42 1.54 6.39 3.87
N LEU A 43 2.19 7.35 3.24
CA LEU A 43 2.69 7.25 1.86
C LEU A 43 4.19 6.98 1.89
N THR A 44 4.64 6.01 1.07
CA THR A 44 6.06 5.69 0.88
C THR A 44 6.36 5.74 -0.62
N PRO A 45 6.78 6.89 -1.16
CA PRO A 45 7.03 7.07 -2.59
C PRO A 45 8.32 6.43 -3.10
N ASP A 46 9.26 6.09 -2.20
CA ASP A 46 10.51 5.38 -2.54
C ASP A 46 10.81 4.35 -1.45
N PRO A 47 10.14 3.17 -1.47
CA PRO A 47 10.30 2.17 -0.44
C PRO A 47 11.70 1.56 -0.47
N VAL A 48 12.23 1.23 0.71
CA VAL A 48 13.51 0.50 0.86
C VAL A 48 13.40 -0.90 0.26
N ILE A 49 12.22 -1.51 0.36
CA ILE A 49 11.90 -2.78 -0.29
C ILE A 49 11.79 -2.53 -1.79
N LYS A 50 12.78 -2.99 -2.57
CA LYS A 50 12.82 -2.79 -4.02
C LYS A 50 12.08 -3.86 -4.81
N VAL A 51 11.88 -5.04 -4.25
CA VAL A 51 11.16 -6.15 -4.89
C VAL A 51 10.17 -6.74 -3.91
N LEU A 52 8.94 -6.96 -4.35
CA LEU A 52 7.88 -7.48 -3.49
C LEU A 52 8.19 -8.92 -3.06
N PHE A 53 8.30 -9.15 -1.75
CA PHE A 53 8.54 -10.48 -1.20
C PHE A 53 7.21 -11.22 -1.03
N ARG A 54 7.14 -12.47 -1.49
CA ARG A 54 5.94 -13.34 -1.47
C ARG A 54 4.73 -12.78 -2.22
N PRO A 55 4.82 -12.53 -3.54
CA PRO A 55 3.68 -12.07 -4.34
C PRO A 55 2.47 -13.03 -4.29
N GLU A 56 2.68 -14.31 -3.98
CA GLU A 56 1.64 -15.32 -3.80
C GLU A 56 0.71 -15.05 -2.61
N MET A 57 1.14 -14.27 -1.62
CA MET A 57 0.31 -13.85 -0.49
C MET A 57 -0.50 -12.58 -0.77
N MET A 58 -0.28 -11.96 -1.92
CA MET A 58 -0.86 -10.68 -2.27
C MET A 58 -2.20 -10.88 -2.97
N LEU A 59 -3.13 -9.99 -2.67
CA LEU A 59 -4.38 -9.87 -3.38
C LEU A 59 -4.21 -8.91 -4.56
N PRO A 60 -4.86 -9.16 -5.70
CA PRO A 60 -4.93 -8.18 -6.78
C PRO A 60 -5.61 -6.91 -6.30
N SER A 61 -5.09 -5.77 -6.73
CA SER A 61 -5.70 -4.45 -6.55
C SER A 61 -5.78 -3.74 -7.91
N THR A 62 -6.43 -2.57 -7.93
CA THR A 62 -6.53 -1.74 -9.13
C THR A 62 -5.82 -0.42 -8.90
N GLN A 63 -5.41 0.24 -9.98
CA GLN A 63 -4.85 1.59 -9.92
C GLN A 63 -5.79 2.55 -9.18
N ALA A 64 -7.09 2.47 -9.45
CA ALA A 64 -8.09 3.35 -8.82
C ALA A 64 -8.17 3.14 -7.30
N ASP A 65 -8.06 1.90 -6.82
CA ASP A 65 -8.05 1.56 -5.39
C ASP A 65 -6.79 2.12 -4.72
N PHE A 66 -5.62 1.91 -5.33
CA PHE A 66 -4.35 2.49 -4.85
C PHE A 66 -4.40 4.03 -4.79
N GLU A 67 -4.78 4.68 -5.89
CA GLU A 67 -4.79 6.14 -6.03
C GLU A 67 -5.80 6.81 -5.09
N LYS A 68 -6.91 6.14 -4.77
CA LYS A 68 -7.84 6.59 -3.73
C LYS A 68 -7.12 6.76 -2.40
N HIS A 69 -6.36 5.77 -1.97
CA HIS A 69 -5.63 5.82 -0.70
C HIS A 69 -4.42 6.75 -0.76
N TRP A 70 -3.74 6.82 -1.91
CA TRP A 70 -2.66 7.79 -2.15
C TRP A 70 -3.14 9.23 -1.91
N LYS A 71 -4.23 9.64 -2.56
CA LYS A 71 -4.81 10.98 -2.42
C LYS A 71 -5.26 11.29 -0.99
N ILE A 72 -5.76 10.30 -0.25
CA ILE A 72 -6.11 10.45 1.17
C ILE A 72 -4.85 10.80 1.99
N GLY A 73 -3.72 10.16 1.71
CA GLY A 73 -2.46 10.46 2.38
C GLY A 73 -1.94 11.86 2.02
N GLU A 74 -2.00 12.25 0.75
CA GLU A 74 -1.58 13.58 0.30
C GLU A 74 -2.41 14.69 0.96
N ALA A 75 -3.73 14.52 1.03
CA ALA A 75 -4.65 15.49 1.62
C ALA A 75 -4.47 15.68 3.13
N LYS A 76 -3.81 14.74 3.83
CA LYS A 76 -3.50 14.84 5.27
C LYS A 76 -2.08 15.33 5.57
N GLY A 77 -1.22 15.42 4.55
CA GLY A 77 0.16 15.89 4.65
C GLY A 77 0.39 17.34 4.20
N GLY A 78 -0.68 18.12 4.02
CA GLY A 78 -0.65 19.54 3.64
C GLY A 78 -0.97 20.49 4.78
#